data_AF-A0A6P1ITV1-F1
#
_entry.id   AF-A0A6P1ITV1-F1
#
_cell.length_a   1.000
_cell.length_b   1.000
_cell.length_c   1.000
_cell.angle_alpha   90.00
_cell.angle_beta   90.00
_cell.angle_gamma   90.00
#
_symmetry.space_group_name_H-M   'P 1'
#
loop_
_entity.id
_entity.type
_entity.pdbx_description
1 polymer ?
#
loop_
_entity_poly.entity_id
_entity_poly.type
_entity_poly.pdbx_seq_one_letter_code
_entity_poly.pdbx_strand_id
1 'polypeptide(L)'
;MSDTAEHERIRQMADKLDFLTEEDFTLLANATPGTVEAWRKRGTGPAYVRLGRRFLYPRKAVAKYLDSLTRERAALPAKGML
;
A
#
# COMPACT_ATOMS: atom_id res chain seq x y z
N MET A 1 25.18 0.67 10.04
CA MET A 1 24.65 -0.36 10.97
C MET A 1 23.63 0.19 11.97
N SER A 2 23.57 1.51 12.25
CA SER A 2 22.55 2.09 13.14
C SER A 2 21.15 2.30 12.52
N ASP A 3 21.03 2.25 11.18
CA ASP A 3 19.79 2.60 10.46
C ASP A 3 18.72 1.50 10.53
N THR A 4 19.15 0.23 10.55
CA THR A 4 18.23 -0.92 10.51
C THR A 4 17.42 -1.08 11.80
N ALA A 5 18.02 -0.83 12.96
CA ALA A 5 17.34 -0.95 14.24
C ALA A 5 16.27 0.13 14.45
N GLU A 6 16.53 1.35 13.94
CA GLU A 6 15.55 2.44 13.98
C GLU A 6 14.36 2.15 13.05
N HIS A 7 14.62 1.75 11.80
CA HIS A 7 13.55 1.37 10.86
C HIS A 7 12.69 0.23 11.38
N GLU A 8 13.30 -0.79 11.98
CA GLU A 8 12.57 -1.89 12.60
C GLU A 8 11.69 -1.43 13.77
N ARG A 9 12.22 -0.55 14.64
CA ARG A 9 11.42 0.03 15.73
C ARG A 9 10.24 0.85 15.19
N ILE A 10 10.43 1.59 14.10
CA ILE A 10 9.35 2.36 13.47
C ILE A 10 8.30 1.44 12.87
N ARG A 11 8.70 0.38 12.16
CA ARG A 11 7.78 -0.63 11.62
C ARG A 11 6.93 -1.24 12.73
N GLN A 12 7.55 -1.65 13.83
CA GLN A 12 6.83 -2.22 14.98
C GLN A 12 5.83 -1.22 15.61
N MET A 13 6.16 0.07 15.67
CA MET A 13 5.23 1.10 16.15
C MET A 13 4.07 1.31 15.18
N ALA A 14 4.33 1.34 13.88
CA ALA A 14 3.31 1.48 12.84
C ALA A 14 2.35 0.28 12.85
N ASP A 15 2.88 -0.94 12.95
CA ASP A 15 2.10 -2.17 13.00
C ASP A 15 1.14 -2.20 14.18
N LYS A 16 1.58 -1.79 15.38
CA LYS A 16 0.73 -1.69 16.57
C LYS A 16 -0.45 -0.71 16.42
N LEU A 17 -0.36 0.21 15.47
CA LEU A 17 -1.39 1.21 15.18
C LEU A 17 -2.19 0.88 13.91
N ASP A 18 -2.00 -0.31 13.31
CA ASP A 18 -2.60 -0.72 12.04
C ASP A 18 -2.18 0.15 10.83
N PHE A 19 -0.92 0.58 10.80
CA PHE A 19 -0.32 1.29 9.67
C PHE A 19 0.83 0.50 9.04
N LEU A 20 1.02 0.72 7.75
CA LEU A 20 2.26 0.40 7.03
C LEU A 20 3.12 1.66 6.97
N THR A 21 4.43 1.49 7.07
CA THR A 21 5.38 2.55 6.76
C THR A 21 5.42 2.81 5.25
N GLU A 22 5.97 3.94 4.83
CA GLU A 22 6.20 4.21 3.40
C GLU A 22 7.09 3.14 2.76
N GLU A 23 8.13 2.68 3.47
CA GLU A 23 9.01 1.60 3.01
C GLU A 23 8.24 0.30 2.80
N ASP A 24 7.43 -0.12 3.78
CA ASP A 24 6.62 -1.33 3.66
C ASP A 24 5.61 -1.25 2.52
N PHE A 25 4.97 -0.08 2.36
CA PHE A 25 4.03 0.13 1.29
C PHE A 25 4.72 0.12 -0.08
N THR A 26 5.89 0.76 -0.22
CA THR A 26 6.68 0.73 -1.46
C THR A 26 7.12 -0.68 -1.83
N LEU A 27 7.53 -1.48 -0.82
CA LEU A 27 7.88 -2.88 -0.99
C LEU A 27 6.68 -3.71 -1.45
N LEU A 28 5.52 -3.56 -0.77
CA LEU A 28 4.28 -4.25 -1.12
C LEU A 28 3.81 -3.91 -2.54
N ALA A 29 3.88 -2.64 -2.92
CA ALA A 29 3.47 -2.14 -4.23
C ALA A 29 4.50 -2.43 -5.33
N ASN A 30 5.69 -2.93 -4.97
CA ASN A 30 6.87 -3.02 -5.84
C ASN A 30 7.11 -1.71 -6.62
N ALA A 31 7.07 -0.59 -5.90
CA ALA A 31 7.15 0.75 -6.46
C ALA A 31 8.29 1.55 -5.80
N THR A 32 8.85 2.53 -6.51
CA THR A 32 9.85 3.43 -5.92
C THR A 32 9.18 4.48 -5.03
N PRO A 33 9.90 5.07 -4.05
CA PRO A 33 9.38 6.18 -3.24
C PRO A 33 8.86 7.35 -4.09
N GLY A 34 9.52 7.67 -5.21
CA GLY A 34 9.07 8.72 -6.13
C GLY A 34 7.75 8.40 -6.84
N THR A 35 7.53 7.14 -7.21
CA THR A 35 6.23 6.69 -7.76
C THR A 35 5.12 6.85 -6.72
N VAL A 36 5.38 6.41 -5.49
CA VAL A 36 4.43 6.53 -4.39
C VAL A 36 4.17 8.00 -4.00
N GLU A 37 5.16 8.88 -4.11
CA GLU A 37 4.98 10.32 -3.97
C GLU A 37 4.09 10.91 -5.08
N ALA A 38 4.33 10.51 -6.33
CA ALA A 38 3.51 10.94 -7.47
C ALA A 38 2.06 10.49 -7.30
N TRP A 39 1.83 9.28 -6.78
CA TRP A 39 0.52 8.76 -6.41
C TRP A 39 -0.21 9.67 -5.41
N ARG A 40 0.46 10.06 -4.31
CA ARG A 40 -0.10 11.02 -3.34
C ARG A 40 -0.43 12.36 -3.98
N LYS A 41 0.49 12.93 -4.77
CA LYS A 41 0.29 14.24 -5.44
C LYS A 41 -0.87 14.24 -6.43
N ARG A 42 -1.09 13.13 -7.13
CA ARG A 42 -2.16 12.97 -8.13
C ARG A 42 -3.47 12.50 -7.52
N GLY A 43 -3.49 12.17 -6.22
CA GLY A 43 -4.66 11.56 -5.57
C GLY A 43 -4.96 10.14 -6.07
N THR A 44 -3.99 9.47 -6.67
CA THR A 44 -4.11 8.10 -7.19
C THR A 44 -3.40 7.14 -6.24
N GLY A 45 -4.11 6.32 -5.48
CA GLY A 45 -3.50 5.43 -4.49
C GLY A 45 -4.37 5.27 -3.24
N PRO A 46 -3.91 4.52 -2.23
CA PRO A 46 -4.60 4.43 -0.96
C PRO A 46 -4.53 5.75 -0.20
N ALA A 47 -5.50 5.98 0.69
CA ALA A 47 -5.43 7.08 1.64
C ALA A 47 -4.19 6.93 2.54
N TYR A 48 -3.62 8.05 2.95
CA TYR A 48 -2.40 8.11 3.74
C TYR A 48 -2.51 9.17 4.84
N VAL A 49 -1.66 9.04 5.85
CA VAL A 49 -1.47 10.02 6.92
C VAL A 49 -0.07 10.61 6.79
N ARG A 50 0.02 11.94 6.83
CA ARG A 50 1.30 12.65 6.94
C ARG A 50 1.57 12.94 8.42
N LEU A 51 2.60 12.33 8.98
CA LEU A 51 3.05 12.55 10.35
C LEU A 51 4.46 13.15 10.34
N GLY A 52 4.55 14.46 10.51
CA GLY A 52 5.80 15.20 10.36
C GLY A 52 6.38 15.03 8.94
N ARG A 53 7.57 14.42 8.85
CA ARG A 53 8.25 14.12 7.57
C ARG A 53 7.90 12.74 7.00
N ARG A 54 7.18 11.90 7.75
CA ARG A 54 6.86 10.52 7.36
C ARG A 54 5.45 10.41 6.81
N PHE A 55 5.26 9.46 5.89
CA PHE A 55 3.96 9.03 5.43
C PHE A 55 3.66 7.63 5.96
N LEU A 56 2.44 7.45 6.46
CA LEU A 56 1.93 6.18 6.96
C LEU A 56 0.68 5.80 6.19
N TYR A 57 0.48 4.51 5.97
CA TYR A 57 -0.63 3.98 5.20
C TYR A 57 -1.50 3.10 6.10
N PRO A 58 -2.72 3.55 6.49
CA PRO A 58 -3.62 2.70 7.25
C PRO A 58 -3.87 1.38 6.50
N ARG A 59 -3.73 0.23 7.17
CA ARG A 59 -3.95 -1.08 6.55
C ARG A 59 -5.33 -1.20 5.93
N LYS A 60 -6.36 -0.62 6.58
CA LYS A 60 -7.73 -0.54 6.04
C LYS A 60 -7.83 0.25 4.73
N ALA A 61 -7.08 1.35 4.60
CA ALA A 61 -7.07 2.17 3.40
C ALA A 61 -6.35 1.45 2.24
N VAL A 62 -5.26 0.74 2.56
CA VAL A 62 -4.55 -0.11 1.58
C VAL A 62 -5.44 -1.25 1.11
N ALA A 63 -6.09 -1.98 2.01
CA ALA A 63 -7.04 -3.05 1.67
C ALA A 63 -8.15 -2.53 0.74
N LYS A 64 -8.81 -1.43 1.11
CA LYS A 64 -9.84 -0.79 0.27
C LYS A 64 -9.32 -0.42 -1.12
N TYR A 65 -8.08 0.04 -1.22
CA TYR A 65 -7.47 0.35 -2.51
C TYR A 65 -7.21 -0.91 -3.33
N LEU A 66 -6.67 -1.97 -2.72
CA LEU A 66 -6.47 -3.26 -3.39
C LEU A 66 -7.81 -3.86 -3.87
N ASP A 67 -8.87 -3.74 -3.08
CA ASP A 67 -10.21 -4.15 -3.48
C ASP A 67 -10.66 -3.39 -4.74
N SER A 68 -10.41 -2.08 -4.81
CA SER A 68 -10.73 -1.28 -5.99
C SER A 68 -9.91 -1.65 -7.24
N LEU A 69 -8.74 -2.25 -7.06
CA LEU A 69 -7.88 -2.76 -8.15
C LEU A 69 -8.22 -4.21 -8.54
N THR A 70 -8.94 -4.93 -7.69
CA THR A 70 -9.24 -6.34 -7.89
C THR A 70 -10.18 -6.49 -9.08
N ARG A 71 -9.79 -7.33 -10.04
CA ARG A 71 -10.58 -7.65 -11.22
C ARG A 71 -11.08 -9.07 -11.09
N GLU A 72 -12.39 -9.24 -11.02
CA GLU A 72 -13.00 -10.56 -11.09
C GLU A 72 -12.99 -11.04 -12.55
N ARG A 73 -12.46 -12.25 -12.77
CA ARG A 73 -12.56 -12.87 -14.08
C ARG A 73 -14.01 -13.30 -14.27
N ALA A 74 -14.73 -12.66 -15.18
CA ALA A 74 -16.02 -13.17 -15.63
C ALA A 74 -15.84 -14.59 -16.18
N ALA A 75 -16.62 -15.55 -15.67
CA ALA A 75 -16.67 -16.88 -16.25
C ALA A 75 -17.08 -16.73 -17.73
N LEU A 76 -16.24 -17.24 -18.64
CA LEU A 76 -16.63 -17.30 -20.04
C LEU A 76 -17.87 -18.20 -20.14
N PRO A 77 -18.96 -17.78 -20.82
CA PRO A 77 -20.05 -18.69 -21.10
C PRO A 77 -19.47 -19.88 -21.88
N ALA A 78 -19.77 -21.10 -21.44
CA ALA A 78 -19.30 -22.32 -22.07
C ALA A 78 -19.70 -22.32 -23.56
N LYS A 79 -18.74 -21.98 -24.42
CA LYS A 79 -18.94 -22.01 -25.87
C LYS A 79 -18.72 -23.45 -26.33
N GLY A 80 -19.79 -24.21 -26.44
CA GLY A 80 -19.72 -25.57 -27.00
C GLY A 80 -20.81 -26.54 -26.53
N MET A 81 -22.06 -26.09 -26.43
CA MET A 81 -23.20 -27.01 -26.28
C MET A 81 -24.08 -26.88 -27.51
N LEU A 82 -23.61 -27.44 -28.62
CA LEU A 82 -24.35 -27.77 -29.85
C LEU A 82 -23.53 -28.81 -30.63
#